data_AF-A0A0F6YKE8-F1
#
_entry.id   AF-A0A0F6YKE8-F1
#
_cell.length_a   1.000
_cell.length_b   1.000
_cell.length_c   1.000
_cell.angle_alpha   90.00
_cell.angle_beta   90.00
_cell.angle_gamma   90.00
#
_symmetry.space_group_name_H-M   'P 1'
#
loop_
_entity.id
_entity.type
_entity.pdbx_description
1 polymer ?
#
loop_
_entity_poly.entity_id
_entity_poly.type
_entity_poly.pdbx_seq_one_letter_code
_entity_poly.pdbx_strand_id
1 'polypeptide(L)'
;MIPNTDVEDTDDNREVVEFVEQYRHAMEARNPGQILRLVSESYYDDNGTPTTEDDIDYGLLQERVARLAEDVIEVRYEMRYRRVTFRSDRVVVDFTYTGRFKVQTAEGERWARRLADNRLELVRENGEYRIVSGL
;
A
#
# COMPACT_ATOMS: atom_id res chain seq x y z
N MET A 1 -22.90 -1.07 -1.66
CA MET A 1 -21.49 -0.82 -2.03
C MET A 1 -20.97 0.26 -1.13
N ILE A 2 -19.76 0.13 -0.58
CA ILE A 2 -19.11 1.21 0.15
C ILE A 2 -18.98 2.42 -0.80
N PRO A 3 -19.29 3.66 -0.37
CA PRO A 3 -19.25 4.83 -1.25
C PRO A 3 -17.94 4.95 -2.04
N ASN A 4 -18.04 5.18 -3.35
CA ASN A 4 -16.90 5.30 -4.28
C ASN A 4 -16.04 4.02 -4.46
N THR A 5 -16.58 2.85 -4.14
CA THR A 5 -15.90 1.57 -4.33
C THR A 5 -16.76 0.58 -5.13
N ASP A 6 -16.13 -0.47 -5.64
CA ASP A 6 -16.81 -1.65 -6.16
C ASP A 6 -16.91 -2.78 -5.09
N VAL A 7 -16.80 -2.45 -3.79
CA VAL A 7 -16.86 -3.39 -2.65
C VAL A 7 -18.24 -3.38 -1.97
N GLU A 8 -18.75 -4.55 -1.59
CA GLU A 8 -20.03 -4.69 -0.88
C GLU A 8 -20.02 -3.97 0.48
N ASP A 9 -21.16 -3.39 0.86
CA ASP A 9 -21.26 -2.60 2.09
C ASP A 9 -21.59 -3.50 3.29
N THR A 10 -20.56 -4.09 3.90
CA THR A 10 -20.63 -4.88 5.14
C THR A 10 -19.67 -4.32 6.17
N ASP A 11 -19.91 -4.59 7.46
CA ASP A 11 -19.04 -4.12 8.54
C ASP A 11 -17.59 -4.62 8.38
N ASP A 12 -17.42 -5.90 8.04
CA ASP A 12 -16.09 -6.49 7.79
C ASP A 12 -15.35 -5.79 6.63
N ASN A 13 -16.06 -5.50 5.52
CA ASN A 13 -15.46 -4.80 4.38
C ASN A 13 -15.10 -3.36 4.74
N ARG A 14 -15.92 -2.67 5.54
CA ARG A 14 -15.65 -1.31 6.00
C ARG A 14 -14.39 -1.26 6.85
N GLU A 15 -14.23 -2.18 7.80
CA GLU A 15 -13.03 -2.24 8.63
C GLU A 15 -11.76 -2.43 7.79
N VAL A 16 -11.81 -3.30 6.78
CA VAL A 16 -10.68 -3.52 5.86
C VAL A 16 -10.39 -2.27 5.03
N VAL A 17 -11.41 -1.64 4.46
CA VAL A 17 -11.24 -0.40 3.67
C VAL A 17 -10.71 0.73 4.54
N GLU A 18 -11.21 0.89 5.76
CA GLU A 18 -10.73 1.89 6.72
C GLU A 18 -9.27 1.66 7.10
N PHE A 19 -8.86 0.41 7.28
CA PHE A 19 -7.45 0.07 7.48
C PHE A 19 -6.58 0.46 6.27
N VAL A 20 -7.01 0.12 5.05
CA VAL A 20 -6.22 0.45 3.84
C VAL A 20 -6.21 1.95 3.56
N GLU A 21 -7.25 2.70 3.94
CA GLU A 21 -7.24 4.17 3.90
C GLU A 21 -6.19 4.77 4.83
N GLN A 22 -5.89 4.15 5.98
CA GLN A 22 -4.77 4.61 6.83
C GLN A 22 -3.43 4.49 6.09
N TYR A 23 -3.22 3.42 5.33
CA TYR A 23 -2.05 3.28 4.47
C TYR A 23 -2.03 4.35 3.37
N ARG A 24 -3.16 4.59 2.70
CA ARG A 24 -3.30 5.64 1.69
C ARG A 24 -2.88 7.02 2.24
N HIS A 25 -3.37 7.36 3.42
CA HIS A 25 -3.05 8.61 4.09
C HIS A 25 -1.57 8.69 4.52
N ALA A 26 -1.00 7.60 5.01
CA ALA A 26 0.41 7.55 5.39
C ALA A 26 1.34 7.78 4.17
N MET A 27 0.95 7.25 3.00
CA MET A 27 1.64 7.50 1.73
C MET A 27 1.56 8.98 1.30
N GLU A 28 0.39 9.60 1.36
CA GLU A 28 0.23 11.03 1.05
C GLU A 28 1.03 11.93 2.00
N ALA A 29 1.05 11.57 3.28
CA ALA A 29 1.83 12.26 4.30
C ALA A 29 3.35 12.02 4.18
N ARG A 30 3.79 11.09 3.32
CA ARG A 30 5.18 10.63 3.21
C ARG A 30 5.76 10.26 4.58
N ASN A 31 4.96 9.57 5.40
CA ASN A 31 5.33 9.26 6.77
C ASN A 31 5.81 7.80 6.88
N PRO A 32 7.13 7.55 6.85
CA PRO A 32 7.65 6.20 6.85
C PRO A 32 7.29 5.43 8.13
N GLY A 33 7.25 6.13 9.28
CA GLY A 33 6.87 5.53 10.55
C GLY A 33 5.40 5.11 10.60
N GLN A 34 4.50 5.83 9.94
CA GLN A 34 3.09 5.42 9.85
C GLN A 34 2.91 4.23 8.90
N ILE A 35 3.60 4.24 7.75
CA ILE A 35 3.56 3.11 6.81
C ILE A 35 4.05 1.84 7.50
N LEU A 36 5.24 1.89 8.13
CA LEU A 36 5.85 0.71 8.76
C LEU A 36 5.05 0.17 9.97
N ARG A 37 4.21 0.98 10.61
CA ARG A 37 3.28 0.51 11.67
C ARG A 37 2.12 -0.30 11.13
N LEU A 38 1.76 -0.15 9.85
CA LEU A 38 0.68 -0.91 9.22
C LEU A 38 1.19 -2.23 8.62
N VAL A 39 2.51 -2.42 8.59
CA VAL A 39 3.16 -3.57 7.97
C VAL A 39 3.56 -4.58 9.04
N SER A 40 3.44 -5.87 8.71
CA SER A 40 3.95 -6.97 9.53
C SER A 40 5.47 -7.09 9.37
N GLU A 41 6.18 -7.46 10.43
CA GLU A 41 7.61 -7.81 10.31
C GLU A 41 7.85 -9.05 9.43
N SER A 42 6.80 -9.84 9.17
CA SER A 42 6.82 -10.97 8.23
C SER A 42 6.58 -10.59 6.77
N TYR A 43 6.57 -9.28 6.45
CA TYR A 43 6.33 -8.79 5.10
C TYR A 43 7.30 -9.39 4.08
N TYR A 44 6.72 -9.84 2.96
CA TYR A 44 7.44 -10.36 1.82
C TYR A 44 6.62 -10.16 0.53
N ASP A 45 7.25 -9.63 -0.50
CA ASP A 45 6.65 -9.43 -1.82
C ASP A 45 7.57 -10.01 -2.89
N ASP A 46 7.06 -10.99 -3.65
CA ASP A 46 7.78 -11.65 -4.73
C ASP A 46 7.61 -10.94 -6.09
N ASN A 47 6.89 -9.81 -6.12
CA ASN A 47 6.53 -9.04 -7.33
C ASN A 47 5.93 -9.90 -8.46
N GLY A 48 5.41 -11.09 -8.15
CA GLY A 48 4.90 -12.05 -9.12
C GLY A 48 5.96 -12.65 -10.05
N THR A 49 7.25 -12.65 -9.68
CA THR A 49 8.32 -13.27 -10.48
C THR A 49 8.82 -14.58 -9.85
N PRO A 50 9.29 -15.55 -10.66
CA PRO A 50 9.87 -16.79 -10.13
C PRO A 50 11.30 -16.61 -9.59
N THR A 51 11.89 -15.41 -9.74
CA THR A 51 13.26 -15.11 -9.36
C THR A 51 13.28 -14.20 -8.16
N THR A 52 14.12 -14.48 -7.16
CA THR A 52 14.11 -13.71 -5.92
C THR A 52 14.89 -12.39 -6.00
N GLU A 53 15.27 -11.94 -7.20
CA GLU A 53 16.17 -10.79 -7.38
C GLU A 53 15.46 -9.44 -7.14
N ASP A 54 14.16 -9.39 -7.37
CA ASP A 54 13.31 -8.22 -7.13
C ASP A 54 12.46 -8.32 -5.86
N ASP A 55 12.55 -9.43 -5.14
CA ASP A 55 11.82 -9.66 -3.89
C ASP A 55 12.10 -8.58 -2.85
N ILE A 56 11.06 -8.25 -2.09
CA ILE A 56 11.11 -7.20 -1.08
C ILE A 56 10.76 -7.83 0.26
N ASP A 57 11.76 -7.95 1.13
CA ASP A 57 11.53 -8.27 2.54
C ASP A 57 11.26 -7.01 3.37
N TYR A 58 10.93 -7.19 4.65
CA TYR A 58 10.67 -6.08 5.57
C TYR A 58 11.87 -5.11 5.68
N GLY A 59 13.11 -5.60 5.65
CA GLY A 59 14.31 -4.77 5.76
C GLY A 59 14.48 -3.85 4.54
N LEU A 60 14.36 -4.41 3.34
CA LEU A 60 14.41 -3.64 2.09
C LEU A 60 13.23 -2.66 1.99
N LEU A 61 12.05 -3.06 2.46
CA LEU A 61 10.89 -2.16 2.52
C LEU A 61 11.16 -0.95 3.41
N GLN A 62 11.77 -1.14 4.60
CA GLN A 62 12.15 -0.04 5.48
C GLN A 62 13.04 0.98 4.77
N GLU A 63 14.03 0.52 4.01
CA GLU A 63 14.91 1.39 3.23
C GLU A 63 14.17 2.12 2.10
N ARG A 64 13.28 1.44 1.38
CA ARG A 64 12.50 2.04 0.28
C ARG A 64 11.57 3.14 0.77
N VAL A 65 10.88 2.88 1.88
CA VAL A 65 9.93 3.81 2.49
C VAL A 65 10.66 5.01 3.12
N ALA A 66 11.86 4.81 3.69
CA ALA A 66 12.72 5.90 4.13
C ALA A 66 13.17 6.79 2.96
N ARG A 67 13.66 6.19 1.87
CA ARG A 67 14.06 6.91 0.65
C ARG A 67 12.90 7.70 0.03
N LEU A 68 11.70 7.11 -0.02
CA LEU A 68 10.50 7.81 -0.48
C LEU A 68 10.27 9.13 0.27
N ALA A 69 10.46 9.13 1.59
CA ALA A 69 10.25 10.30 2.42
C ALA A 69 11.29 11.42 2.17
N GLU A 70 12.50 11.03 1.76
CA GLU A 70 13.61 11.96 1.46
C GLU A 70 13.52 12.52 0.02
N ASP A 71 13.25 11.65 -0.96
CA ASP A 71 13.35 11.97 -2.38
C ASP A 71 12.10 12.65 -2.97
N VAL A 72 10.95 12.46 -2.31
CA VAL A 72 9.66 12.95 -2.81
C VAL A 72 9.22 14.20 -2.05
N ILE A 73 8.94 15.27 -2.80
CA ILE A 73 8.52 16.60 -2.32
C ILE A 73 7.01 16.67 -2.05
N GLU A 74 6.20 15.92 -2.80
CA GLU A 74 4.74 15.88 -2.64
C GLU A 74 4.20 14.56 -3.20
N VAL A 75 3.23 13.96 -2.50
CA VAL A 75 2.52 12.76 -2.95
C VAL A 75 1.03 13.08 -3.06
N ARG A 76 0.42 12.65 -4.16
CA ARG A 76 -1.04 12.53 -4.29
C ARG A 76 -1.35 11.08 -4.61
N TYR A 77 -2.14 10.42 -3.78
CA TYR A 77 -2.34 8.98 -3.87
C TYR A 77 -3.82 8.64 -3.75
N GLU A 78 -4.41 8.33 -4.90
CA GLU A 78 -5.83 7.98 -5.02
C GLU A 78 -5.96 6.47 -5.20
N MET A 79 -6.91 5.85 -4.48
CA MET A 79 -7.21 4.42 -4.57
C MET A 79 -8.68 4.21 -4.92
N ARG A 80 -8.95 3.26 -5.81
CA ARG A 80 -10.30 2.75 -6.10
C ARG A 80 -10.35 1.26 -5.76
N TYR A 81 -11.02 0.92 -4.68
CA TYR A 81 -11.20 -0.45 -4.22
C TYR A 81 -12.10 -1.24 -5.17
N ARG A 82 -11.62 -2.40 -5.64
CA ARG A 82 -12.31 -3.27 -6.59
C ARG A 82 -12.95 -4.47 -5.91
N ARG A 83 -12.24 -5.06 -4.95
CA ARG A 83 -12.69 -6.28 -4.28
C ARG A 83 -11.98 -6.46 -2.95
N VAL A 84 -12.71 -6.93 -1.96
CA VAL A 84 -12.18 -7.50 -0.72
C VAL A 84 -12.55 -8.98 -0.71
N THR A 85 -11.59 -9.86 -0.43
CA THR A 85 -11.81 -11.31 -0.35
C THR A 85 -11.23 -11.86 0.94
N PHE A 86 -12.08 -12.42 1.78
CA PHE A 86 -11.67 -13.13 2.99
C PHE A 86 -11.30 -14.57 2.65
N ARG A 87 -10.09 -14.98 3.06
CA ARG A 87 -9.58 -16.35 3.02
C ARG A 87 -9.46 -16.86 4.46
N SER A 88 -9.07 -18.13 4.62
CA SER A 88 -8.91 -18.76 5.94
C SER A 88 -7.89 -18.07 6.84
N ASP A 89 -6.82 -17.54 6.26
CA ASP A 89 -5.64 -17.00 6.95
C ASP A 89 -5.30 -15.56 6.54
N ARG A 90 -5.95 -15.03 5.49
CA ARG A 90 -5.62 -13.75 4.87
C ARG A 90 -6.85 -13.00 4.40
N VAL A 91 -6.73 -11.69 4.28
CA VAL A 91 -7.66 -10.83 3.54
C VAL A 91 -6.94 -10.24 2.34
N VAL A 92 -7.53 -10.38 1.17
CA VAL A 92 -6.98 -9.88 -0.10
C VAL A 92 -7.77 -8.67 -0.55
N VAL A 93 -7.08 -7.57 -0.85
CA VAL A 93 -7.68 -6.31 -1.31
C VAL A 93 -7.15 -5.97 -2.69
N ASP A 94 -8.00 -6.07 -3.70
CA ASP A 94 -7.69 -5.66 -5.08
C ASP A 94 -8.13 -4.20 -5.28
N PHE A 95 -7.25 -3.36 -5.82
CA PHE A 95 -7.53 -1.94 -6.07
C PHE A 95 -6.79 -1.42 -7.31
N THR A 96 -7.30 -0.35 -7.89
CA THR A 96 -6.56 0.47 -8.87
C THR A 96 -6.06 1.71 -8.13
N TYR A 97 -4.81 2.12 -8.32
CA TYR A 97 -4.30 3.38 -7.75
C TYR A 97 -3.76 4.33 -8.81
N THR A 98 -3.85 5.63 -8.53
CA THR A 98 -3.08 6.67 -9.23
C THR A 98 -2.20 7.39 -8.24
N GLY A 99 -0.89 7.24 -8.40
CA GLY A 99 0.11 7.99 -7.63
C GLY A 99 0.70 9.12 -8.47
N ARG A 100 0.78 10.32 -7.90
CA ARG A 100 1.57 11.43 -8.45
C ARG A 100 2.60 11.85 -7.43
N PHE A 101 3.86 11.85 -7.84
CA PHE A 101 5.02 12.09 -6.99
C PHE A 101 5.78 13.28 -7.56
N LYS A 102 5.90 14.34 -6.78
CA LYS A 102 6.75 15.48 -7.11
C LYS A 102 8.15 15.18 -6.62
N VAL A 103 9.14 15.18 -7.50
CA VAL A 103 10.53 14.82 -7.17
C VAL A 103 11.49 15.91 -7.62
N GLN A 104 12.60 16.05 -6.89
CA GLN A 104 13.70 16.91 -7.32
C GLN A 104 14.52 16.21 -8.40
N THR A 105 14.92 16.95 -9.44
CA THR A 105 15.92 16.49 -10.42
C THR A 105 16.97 17.55 -10.69
N ALA A 106 17.98 17.17 -11.48
CA ALA A 106 18.98 18.10 -12.01
C ALA A 106 18.36 19.26 -12.80
N GLU A 107 17.21 19.04 -13.45
CA GLU A 107 16.50 20.05 -14.26
C GLU A 107 15.43 20.82 -13.46
N GLY A 108 15.27 20.52 -12.16
CA GLY A 108 14.27 21.12 -11.29
C GLY A 108 13.22 20.13 -10.78
N GLU A 109 12.16 20.65 -10.17
CA GLU A 109 11.04 19.85 -9.66
C GLU A 109 10.18 19.32 -10.82
N ARG A 110 9.86 18.02 -10.80
CA ARG A 110 8.98 17.40 -11.81
C ARG A 110 7.96 16.47 -11.17
N TRP A 111 6.81 16.35 -11.83
CA TRP A 111 5.79 15.37 -11.48
C TRP A 111 6.00 14.07 -12.24
N ALA A 112 6.11 12.96 -11.51
CA ALA A 112 6.02 11.61 -12.04
C ALA A 112 4.64 11.02 -11.71
N ARG A 113 4.03 10.31 -12.67
CA ARG A 113 2.74 9.64 -12.48
C ARG A 113 2.92 8.12 -12.59
N ARG A 114 2.22 7.39 -11.72
CA ARG A 114 2.00 5.95 -11.83
C ARG A 114 0.52 5.63 -11.77
N LEU A 115 0.10 4.63 -12.54
CA LEU A 115 -1.25 4.08 -12.57
C LEU A 115 -1.09 2.56 -12.72
N ALA A 116 -1.63 1.80 -11.78
CA ALA A 116 -1.60 0.34 -11.85
C ALA A 116 -2.79 -0.26 -11.08
N ASP A 117 -3.14 -1.48 -11.47
CA ASP A 117 -3.90 -2.38 -10.61
C ASP A 117 -2.93 -3.08 -9.66
N ASN A 118 -3.30 -3.20 -8.40
CA ASN A 118 -2.46 -3.79 -7.36
C ASN A 118 -3.30 -4.58 -6.35
N ARG A 119 -2.63 -5.43 -5.58
CA ARG A 119 -3.22 -6.29 -4.57
C ARG A 119 -2.46 -6.17 -3.27
N LEU A 120 -3.16 -5.85 -2.18
CA LEU A 120 -2.63 -6.03 -0.83
C LEU A 120 -3.07 -7.37 -0.26
N GLU A 121 -2.16 -8.02 0.44
CA GLU A 121 -2.48 -9.15 1.31
C GLU A 121 -2.30 -8.73 2.76
N LEU A 122 -3.34 -9.01 3.55
CA LEU A 122 -3.44 -8.63 4.95
C LEU A 122 -3.60 -9.87 5.83
N VAL A 123 -3.07 -9.80 7.04
CA VAL A 123 -3.32 -10.76 8.13
C VAL A 123 -3.87 -10.00 9.34
N ARG A 124 -4.52 -10.71 10.26
CA ARG A 124 -4.80 -10.17 11.60
C ARG A 124 -3.75 -10.64 12.59
N GLU A 125 -3.00 -9.70 13.14
CA GLU A 125 -2.01 -9.92 14.19
C GLU A 125 -2.48 -9.21 15.46
N ASN A 126 -2.65 -9.96 16.56
CA ASN A 126 -3.11 -9.41 17.84
C ASN A 126 -4.41 -8.58 17.76
N GLY A 127 -5.31 -8.93 16.84
CA GLY A 127 -6.58 -8.25 16.60
C GLY A 127 -6.53 -7.08 15.62
N GLU A 128 -5.35 -6.65 15.19
CA GLU A 128 -5.16 -5.57 14.21
C GLU A 128 -4.80 -6.13 12.83
N TYR A 129 -5.23 -5.45 11.77
CA TYR A 129 -4.75 -5.78 10.43
C TYR A 129 -3.29 -5.36 10.24
N ARG A 130 -2.54 -6.17 9.50
CA ARG A 130 -1.17 -5.88 9.06
C ARG A 130 -0.99 -6.30 7.60
N ILE A 131 -0.26 -5.48 6.86
CA ILE A 131 0.10 -5.75 5.46
C ILE A 131 1.27 -6.72 5.45
N VAL A 132 1.15 -7.80 4.67
CA VAL A 132 2.20 -8.81 4.50
C VAL A 132 2.76 -8.87 3.08
N SER A 133 2.09 -8.24 2.10
CA SER A 133 2.55 -8.17 0.71
C SER A 133 1.81 -7.08 -0.09
N GLY A 134 2.39 -6.60 -1.20
CA GLY A 134 1.72 -5.74 -2.19
C GLY A 134 2.00 -4.23 -2.16
N LEU A 135 3.16 -3.80 -1.63
CA LEU A 135 3.49 -2.38 -1.41
C LEU A 135 4.38 -1.77 -2.49
#